data_AF-A0A7C7XG91-F1
#
_entry.id   AF-A0A7C7XG91-F1
#
_cell.length_a   1.000
_cell.length_b   1.000
_cell.length_c   1.000
_cell.angle_alpha   90.00
_cell.angle_beta   90.00
_cell.angle_gamma   90.00
#
_symmetry.space_group_name_H-M   'P 1'
#
loop_
_entity.id
_entity.type
_entity.pdbx_description
1 polymer ?
#
loop_
_entity_poly.entity_id
_entity_poly.type
_entity_poly.pdbx_seq_one_letter_code
_entity_poly.pdbx_strand_id
1 'polypeptide(L)'
;MNGLLKTLIKPDWDENSKRSLVIEAANLVQVGEFQLIQLAYKTWYNEELPENKINNIFNEYMLTDIIPIWVTAYANDILKLEKVGVLDGNKKKYHVYDNEFGEFIYDEKDRRKRGIFYALIIAFVFIGGHYIAIKFSGESASFYPPYIEKKVVYPELYNESKD
;
A
#
# COMPACT_ATOMS: atom_id res chain seq x y z
N MET A 1 -9.63 7.38 25.94
CA MET A 1 -8.92 6.14 25.55
C MET A 1 -7.52 6.53 25.12
N ASN A 2 -6.49 6.01 25.77
CA ASN A 2 -5.09 6.35 25.49
C ASN A 2 -4.75 6.09 24.00
N GLY A 3 -4.07 7.03 23.34
CA GLY A 3 -3.75 6.96 21.90
C GLY A 3 -3.13 5.62 21.48
N LEU A 4 -2.26 5.06 22.33
CA LEU A 4 -1.64 3.74 22.13
C LEU A 4 -2.65 2.60 21.91
N LEU A 5 -3.71 2.53 22.71
CA LEU A 5 -4.72 1.48 22.60
C LEU A 5 -5.56 1.65 21.34
N LYS A 6 -5.74 2.90 20.89
CA LYS A 6 -6.44 3.23 19.65
C LYS A 6 -5.62 2.87 18.41
N THR A 7 -4.31 3.14 18.42
CA THR A 7 -3.39 2.73 17.35
C THR A 7 -3.27 1.21 17.27
N LEU A 8 -3.29 0.49 18.39
CA LEU A 8 -3.25 -0.98 18.37
C LEU A 8 -4.53 -1.61 17.80
N ILE A 9 -5.68 -0.98 18.03
CA ILE A 9 -6.98 -1.44 17.49
C ILE A 9 -7.16 -1.00 16.03
N LYS A 10 -6.66 0.19 15.69
CA LYS A 10 -6.77 0.78 14.35
C LYS A 10 -5.44 1.49 14.00
N PRO A 11 -4.44 0.76 13.47
CA PRO A 11 -3.11 1.30 13.24
C PRO A 11 -3.05 2.33 12.11
N ASP A 12 -4.06 2.33 11.24
CA ASP A 12 -4.29 3.29 10.15
C ASP A 12 -5.00 4.58 10.61
N TRP A 13 -5.24 4.76 11.92
CA TRP A 13 -5.95 5.94 12.43
C TRP A 13 -5.06 7.18 12.38
N ASP A 14 -5.31 8.06 11.42
CA ASP A 14 -4.70 9.38 11.34
C ASP A 14 -5.44 10.36 12.26
N GLU A 15 -4.72 11.04 13.15
CA GLU A 15 -5.32 12.07 14.03
C GLU A 15 -5.68 13.34 13.26
N ASN A 16 -5.15 13.53 12.04
CA ASN A 16 -5.46 14.68 11.21
C ASN A 16 -6.80 14.51 10.47
N SER A 17 -7.81 15.22 10.98
CA SER A 17 -9.17 15.23 10.42
C SER A 17 -9.24 15.55 8.92
N LYS A 18 -8.36 16.43 8.40
CA LYS A 18 -8.40 16.82 6.99
C LYS A 18 -7.78 15.76 6.08
N ARG A 19 -6.73 15.09 6.52
CA ARG A 19 -6.08 14.02 5.76
C ARG A 19 -6.97 12.78 5.70
N SER A 20 -7.60 12.45 6.82
CA SER A 20 -8.63 11.40 6.90
C SER A 20 -9.73 11.60 5.85
N LEU A 21 -10.16 12.84 5.63
CA LEU A 21 -11.19 13.18 4.65
C LEU A 21 -10.73 12.93 3.19
N VAL A 22 -9.46 13.22 2.87
CA VAL A 22 -8.87 12.94 1.55
C VAL A 22 -8.78 11.43 1.33
N ILE A 23 -8.29 10.68 2.32
CA ILE A 23 -8.20 9.22 2.29
C ILE A 23 -9.58 8.59 2.10
N GLU A 24 -10.58 9.04 2.86
CA GLU A 24 -11.96 8.54 2.75
C GLU A 24 -12.53 8.78 1.36
N ALA A 25 -12.37 9.99 0.81
CA ALA A 25 -12.83 10.32 -0.55
C ALA A 25 -12.13 9.46 -1.61
N ALA A 26 -10.81 9.26 -1.49
CA ALA A 26 -10.01 8.41 -2.37
C ALA A 26 -10.52 6.96 -2.37
N ASN A 27 -10.79 6.41 -1.18
CA ASN A 27 -11.33 5.06 -1.02
C ASN A 27 -12.72 4.90 -1.63
N LEU A 28 -13.61 5.89 -1.45
CA LEU A 28 -14.98 5.85 -2.00
C LEU A 28 -14.99 5.79 -3.54
N VAL A 29 -14.04 6.47 -4.20
CA VAL A 29 -13.92 6.44 -5.66
C VAL A 29 -12.88 5.45 -6.17
N GLN A 30 -12.27 4.66 -5.27
CA GLN A 30 -11.30 3.60 -5.56
C GLN A 30 -10.05 4.09 -6.33
N VAL A 31 -9.51 5.24 -5.93
CA VAL A 31 -8.26 5.78 -6.50
C VAL A 31 -7.25 6.03 -5.38
N GLY A 32 -5.97 6.15 -5.74
CA GLY A 32 -4.94 6.55 -4.78
C GLY A 32 -5.08 8.02 -4.36
N GLU A 33 -4.59 8.39 -3.17
CA GLU A 33 -4.58 9.78 -2.68
C GLU A 33 -3.90 10.74 -3.68
N PHE A 34 -2.81 10.30 -4.29
CA PHE A 34 -2.11 11.04 -5.34
C PHE A 34 -3.00 11.35 -6.54
N GLN A 35 -3.73 10.35 -7.04
CA GLN A 35 -4.66 10.51 -8.15
C GLN A 35 -5.84 11.41 -7.75
N LEU A 36 -6.34 11.29 -6.52
CA LEU A 36 -7.37 12.19 -6.00
C LEU A 36 -6.93 13.65 -6.02
N ILE A 37 -5.68 13.92 -5.65
CA ILE A 37 -5.08 15.26 -5.72
C ILE A 37 -5.00 15.74 -7.18
N GLN A 38 -4.55 14.90 -8.12
CA GLN A 38 -4.53 15.28 -9.54
C GLN A 38 -5.94 15.62 -10.07
N LEU A 39 -6.94 14.80 -9.73
CA LEU A 39 -8.34 15.02 -10.09
C LEU A 39 -8.89 16.32 -9.49
N ALA A 40 -8.56 16.60 -8.23
CA ALA A 40 -8.98 17.83 -7.56
C ALA A 40 -8.35 19.06 -8.22
N TYR A 41 -7.07 18.99 -8.59
CA TYR A 41 -6.39 20.06 -9.33
C TYR A 41 -7.06 20.30 -10.68
N LYS A 42 -7.27 19.22 -11.45
CA LYS A 42 -7.94 19.28 -12.75
C LYS A 42 -9.36 19.82 -12.66
N THR A 43 -10.11 19.44 -11.64
CA THR A 43 -11.48 19.94 -11.44
C THR A 43 -11.49 21.43 -11.07
N TRP A 44 -10.52 21.87 -10.28
CA TRP A 44 -10.45 23.25 -9.79
C TRP A 44 -9.90 24.24 -10.82
N TYR A 45 -8.82 23.88 -11.51
CA TYR A 45 -8.11 24.73 -12.46
C TYR A 45 -8.47 24.45 -13.92
N ASN A 46 -9.22 23.37 -14.19
CA ASN A 46 -9.54 22.90 -15.53
C ASN A 46 -8.29 22.60 -16.39
N GLU A 47 -7.18 22.24 -15.74
CA GLU A 47 -5.87 21.95 -16.35
C GLU A 47 -5.23 20.73 -15.68
N GLU A 48 -4.40 19.99 -16.42
CA GLU A 48 -3.62 18.88 -15.85
C GLU A 48 -2.57 19.40 -14.86
N LEU A 49 -2.36 18.66 -13.77
CA LEU A 49 -1.37 19.06 -12.76
C LEU A 49 0.05 18.96 -13.38
N PRO A 50 0.80 20.08 -13.48
CA PRO A 50 2.12 20.06 -14.13
C PRO A 50 3.13 19.20 -13.35
N GLU A 51 3.89 18.35 -14.04
CA GLU A 51 4.86 17.42 -13.44
C GLU A 51 5.86 18.11 -12.50
N ASN A 52 6.29 19.32 -12.83
CA ASN A 52 7.21 20.10 -12.02
C ASN A 52 6.61 20.58 -10.68
N LYS A 53 5.28 20.61 -10.55
CA LYS A 53 4.55 21.00 -9.32
C LYS A 53 4.08 19.80 -8.51
N ILE A 54 3.87 18.65 -9.16
CA ILE A 54 3.40 17.41 -8.54
C ILE A 54 4.21 17.07 -7.29
N ASN A 55 5.53 16.98 -7.44
CA ASN A 55 6.41 16.56 -6.36
C ASN A 55 6.33 17.50 -5.16
N ASN A 56 6.28 18.81 -5.39
CA ASN A 56 6.21 19.77 -4.28
C ASN A 56 4.88 19.68 -3.52
N ILE A 57 3.76 19.65 -4.25
CA ILE A 57 2.42 19.57 -3.64
C ILE A 57 2.26 18.27 -2.88
N PHE A 58 2.70 17.15 -3.45
CA PHE A 58 2.59 15.85 -2.80
C PHE A 58 3.53 15.71 -1.60
N ASN A 59 4.74 16.28 -1.67
CA ASN A 59 5.65 16.31 -0.52
C ASN A 59 5.08 17.12 0.65
N GLU A 60 4.50 18.30 0.38
CA GLU A 60 3.80 19.10 1.40
C GLU A 60 2.61 18.33 1.98
N TYR A 61 1.83 17.66 1.14
CA TYR A 61 0.72 16.83 1.57
C TYR A 61 1.16 15.67 2.49
N MET A 62 2.21 14.94 2.11
CA MET A 62 2.63 13.71 2.82
C MET A 62 3.52 13.96 4.03
N LEU A 63 4.36 15.00 4.01
CA LEU A 63 5.38 15.23 5.04
C LEU A 63 4.98 16.28 6.06
N THR A 64 4.22 17.30 5.65
CA THR A 64 3.83 18.42 6.52
C THR A 64 2.34 18.48 6.78
N ASP A 65 1.57 17.52 6.27
CA ASP A 65 0.10 17.46 6.32
C ASP A 65 -0.59 18.74 5.80
N ILE A 66 0.08 19.49 4.92
CA ILE A 66 -0.48 20.70 4.34
C ILE A 66 -1.33 20.29 3.15
N ILE A 67 -2.64 20.34 3.34
CA ILE A 67 -3.62 19.96 2.32
C ILE A 67 -4.11 21.22 1.59
N PRO A 68 -3.90 21.33 0.27
CA PRO A 68 -4.45 22.44 -0.49
C PRO A 68 -5.97 22.50 -0.41
N ILE A 69 -6.52 23.72 -0.43
CA ILE A 69 -7.95 23.95 -0.21
C ILE A 69 -8.82 23.26 -1.27
N TRP A 70 -8.33 23.18 -2.51
CA TRP A 70 -9.02 22.54 -3.63
C TRP A 70 -9.09 21.01 -3.47
N VAL A 71 -8.09 20.37 -2.85
CA VAL A 71 -8.15 18.93 -2.48
C VAL A 71 -9.26 18.71 -1.47
N THR A 72 -9.30 19.54 -0.43
CA THR A 72 -10.28 19.44 0.64
C THR A 72 -11.69 19.68 0.11
N ALA A 73 -11.88 20.67 -0.76
CA ALA A 73 -13.17 20.96 -1.39
C ALA A 73 -13.65 19.79 -2.24
N TYR A 74 -12.78 19.24 -3.09
CA TYR A 74 -13.10 18.11 -3.96
C TYR A 74 -13.46 16.84 -3.18
N ALA A 75 -12.69 16.52 -2.15
CA ALA A 75 -12.98 15.38 -1.27
C ALA A 75 -14.32 15.55 -0.55
N ASN A 76 -14.61 16.75 -0.03
CA ASN A 76 -15.93 17.03 0.56
C ASN A 76 -17.07 16.84 -0.43
N ASP A 77 -16.90 17.21 -1.69
CA ASP A 77 -17.95 17.03 -2.71
C ASP A 77 -18.21 15.54 -3.01
N ILE A 78 -17.17 14.69 -2.99
CA ILE A 78 -17.33 13.23 -3.06
C ILE A 78 -18.12 12.70 -1.86
N LEU A 79 -17.76 13.11 -0.64
CA LEU A 79 -18.47 12.68 0.58
C LEU A 79 -19.94 13.16 0.57
N LYS A 80 -20.23 14.35 0.04
CA LYS A 80 -21.61 14.83 -0.13
C LYS A 80 -22.40 13.94 -1.09
N LEU A 81 -21.80 13.55 -2.22
CA LEU A 81 -22.42 12.65 -3.19
C LEU A 81 -22.70 11.26 -2.59
N GLU A 82 -21.79 10.75 -1.76
CA GLU A 82 -21.98 9.49 -1.04
C GLU A 82 -23.14 9.60 -0.05
N LYS A 83 -23.18 10.69 0.73
CA LYS A 83 -24.23 10.92 1.73
C LYS A 83 -25.63 10.97 1.14
N VAL A 84 -25.78 11.41 -0.11
CA VAL A 84 -27.07 11.41 -0.83
C VAL A 84 -27.30 10.14 -1.66
N GLY A 85 -26.36 9.18 -1.64
CA GLY A 85 -26.48 7.88 -2.31
C GLY A 85 -26.37 7.94 -3.83
N VAL A 86 -25.79 9.00 -4.40
CA VAL A 86 -25.64 9.17 -5.86
C VAL A 86 -24.19 9.06 -6.34
N LEU A 87 -23.26 8.81 -5.42
CA LEU A 87 -21.88 8.54 -5.77
C LEU A 87 -21.79 7.21 -6.52
N ASP A 88 -21.05 7.24 -7.61
CA ASP A 88 -20.68 6.05 -8.36
C ASP A 88 -19.18 6.14 -8.57
N GLY A 89 -18.44 5.45 -7.69
CA GLY A 89 -16.99 5.44 -7.66
C GLY A 89 -16.37 4.86 -8.94
N ASN A 90 -17.12 4.04 -9.68
CA ASN A 90 -16.64 3.41 -10.92
C ASN A 90 -16.82 4.30 -12.16
N LYS A 91 -17.24 5.56 -12.00
CA LYS A 91 -17.35 6.48 -13.13
C LYS A 91 -15.97 6.78 -13.69
N LYS A 92 -15.82 6.65 -15.01
CA LYS A 92 -14.60 6.96 -15.78
C LYS A 92 -13.97 8.33 -15.44
N LYS A 93 -14.77 9.32 -15.02
CA LYS A 93 -14.28 10.64 -14.61
C LYS A 93 -13.31 10.61 -13.41
N TYR A 94 -13.42 9.60 -12.54
CA TYR A 94 -12.52 9.42 -11.39
C TYR A 94 -11.25 8.66 -11.79
N HIS A 95 -11.30 7.88 -12.86
CA HIS A 95 -10.23 6.96 -13.24
C HIS A 95 -9.44 7.43 -14.47
N VAL A 96 -9.32 8.75 -14.63
CA VAL A 96 -8.62 9.35 -15.78
C VAL A 96 -7.13 9.00 -15.79
N TYR A 97 -6.55 8.81 -14.61
CA TYR A 97 -5.12 8.50 -14.42
C TYR A 97 -4.85 7.03 -14.09
N ASP A 98 -5.87 6.18 -14.20
CA ASP A 98 -5.71 4.74 -14.06
C ASP A 98 -5.63 4.13 -15.46
N ASN A 99 -4.43 3.69 -15.84
CA ASN A 99 -4.18 3.10 -17.15
C ASN A 99 -4.87 1.73 -17.32
N GLU A 100 -5.18 1.03 -16.22
CA GLU A 100 -5.80 -0.29 -16.24
C GLU A 100 -7.34 -0.20 -16.09
N PHE A 101 -7.87 0.98 -15.78
CA PHE A 101 -9.29 1.15 -15.50
C PHE A 101 -10.17 0.93 -16.73
N GLY A 102 -11.04 -0.08 -16.64
CA GLY A 102 -11.94 -0.46 -17.73
C GLY A 102 -11.31 -1.38 -18.76
N GLU A 103 -10.05 -1.79 -18.61
CA GLU A 103 -9.51 -2.91 -19.37
C GLU A 103 -10.13 -4.21 -18.85
N PHE A 104 -11.17 -4.67 -19.54
CA PHE A 104 -11.75 -5.97 -19.26
C PHE A 104 -10.76 -7.07 -19.66
N ILE A 105 -10.46 -8.01 -18.76
CA ILE A 105 -9.86 -9.28 -19.15
C ILE A 105 -10.95 -10.08 -19.86
N TYR A 106 -11.03 -9.93 -21.19
CA TYR A 106 -12.11 -10.47 -22.02
C TYR A 106 -12.25 -12.00 -21.97
N ASP A 107 -11.16 -12.73 -21.77
CA ASP A 107 -11.17 -14.20 -21.74
C ASP A 107 -10.98 -14.74 -20.33
N GLU A 108 -12.06 -15.31 -19.79
CA GLU A 108 -12.06 -15.99 -18.49
C GLU A 108 -11.06 -17.15 -18.43
N LYS A 109 -10.81 -17.83 -19.56
CA LYS A 109 -9.79 -18.90 -19.63
C LYS A 109 -8.40 -18.34 -19.43
N ASP A 110 -8.09 -17.18 -20.01
CA ASP A 110 -6.79 -16.55 -19.85
C ASP A 110 -6.62 -15.94 -18.47
N ARG A 111 -7.66 -15.34 -17.89
CA ARG A 111 -7.68 -14.94 -16.47
C ARG A 111 -7.33 -16.11 -15.56
N ARG A 112 -7.98 -17.26 -15.75
CA ARG A 112 -7.73 -18.47 -14.94
C ARG A 112 -6.31 -19.00 -15.13
N LYS A 113 -5.81 -19.05 -16.37
CA LYS A 113 -4.42 -19.49 -16.64
C LYS A 113 -3.40 -18.58 -15.97
N ARG A 114 -3.56 -17.26 -16.07
CA ARG A 114 -2.69 -16.29 -15.40
C ARG A 114 -2.75 -16.46 -13.88
N GLY A 115 -3.95 -16.63 -13.31
CA GLY A 115 -4.13 -16.89 -11.88
C GLY A 115 -3.40 -18.15 -11.40
N ILE A 116 -3.55 -19.27 -12.11
CA ILE A 116 -2.82 -20.52 -11.80
C ILE A 116 -1.31 -20.31 -11.92
N PHE A 117 -0.85 -19.63 -12.96
CA PHE A 117 0.56 -19.35 -13.17
C PHE A 117 1.17 -18.53 -12.03
N TYR A 118 0.51 -17.45 -11.60
CA TYR A 118 0.97 -16.65 -10.46
C TYR A 118 0.93 -17.42 -9.15
N ALA A 119 -0.10 -18.24 -8.91
CA ALA A 119 -0.17 -19.10 -7.74
C ALA A 119 1.00 -20.09 -7.68
N LEU A 120 1.37 -20.70 -8.81
CA LEU A 120 2.53 -21.58 -8.91
C LEU A 120 3.84 -20.85 -8.64
N ILE A 121 4.02 -19.64 -9.16
CA ILE A 121 5.21 -18.81 -8.87
C ILE A 121 5.31 -18.53 -7.37
N ILE A 122 4.23 -18.09 -6.73
CA ILE A 122 4.21 -17.78 -5.29
C ILE A 122 4.55 -19.04 -4.48
N ALA A 123 3.93 -20.18 -4.80
CA ALA A 123 4.21 -21.44 -4.14
C ALA A 123 5.67 -21.88 -4.31
N PHE A 124 6.21 -21.76 -5.53
CA PHE A 124 7.60 -22.09 -5.81
C PHE A 124 8.58 -21.21 -5.05
N VAL A 125 8.38 -19.89 -5.05
CA VAL A 125 9.22 -18.95 -4.30
C VAL A 125 9.13 -19.21 -2.80
N PHE A 126 7.94 -19.48 -2.29
CA PHE A 126 7.74 -19.78 -0.87
C PHE A 126 8.48 -21.06 -0.47
N ILE A 127 8.27 -22.16 -1.19
CA ILE A 127 8.93 -23.46 -0.91
C ILE A 127 10.43 -23.35 -1.11
N GLY A 128 10.87 -22.75 -2.22
CA GLY A 128 12.29 -22.58 -2.53
C GLY A 128 13.00 -21.72 -1.49
N GLY A 129 12.38 -20.62 -1.06
CA GLY A 129 12.90 -19.77 0.02
C GLY A 129 13.03 -20.52 1.34
N HIS A 130 12.02 -21.31 1.72
CA HIS A 130 12.10 -22.14 2.94
C HIS A 130 13.15 -23.26 2.82
N TYR A 131 13.27 -23.88 1.65
CA TYR A 131 14.29 -24.90 1.41
C TYR A 131 15.71 -24.34 1.51
N ILE A 132 15.96 -23.17 0.91
CA ILE A 132 17.24 -22.46 1.04
C ILE A 132 17.48 -22.08 2.50
N ALA A 133 16.47 -21.56 3.20
CA ALA A 133 16.58 -21.24 4.62
C ALA A 133 16.99 -22.48 5.42
N ILE A 134 16.31 -23.61 5.29
CA ILE A 134 16.65 -24.86 6.00
C ILE A 134 18.06 -25.35 5.66
N LYS A 135 18.49 -25.25 4.41
CA LYS A 135 19.81 -25.71 3.94
C LYS A 135 20.96 -24.84 4.43
N PHE A 136 20.75 -23.53 4.54
CA PHE A 136 21.83 -22.55 4.74
C PHE A 136 21.76 -21.82 6.08
N SER A 137 20.64 -21.86 6.81
CA SER A 137 20.59 -21.38 8.19
C SER A 137 21.18 -22.42 9.14
N GLY A 138 22.21 -22.04 9.91
CA GLY A 138 22.67 -22.86 11.04
C GLY A 138 21.61 -22.94 12.15
N GLU A 139 21.70 -23.95 13.03
CA GLU A 139 20.89 -23.99 14.25
C GLU A 139 21.06 -22.68 15.03
N SER A 140 19.96 -22.07 15.45
CA SER A 140 20.02 -20.89 16.31
C SER A 140 20.60 -21.27 17.68
N ALA A 141 21.45 -20.40 18.23
CA ALA A 141 22.07 -20.62 19.54
C ALA A 141 21.04 -20.62 20.68
N SER A 142 19.95 -19.88 20.53
CA SER A 142 18.86 -19.75 21.50
C SER A 142 17.58 -19.20 20.85
N PHE A 143 16.45 -19.24 21.58
CA PHE A 143 15.19 -18.63 21.16
C PHE A 143 15.30 -17.09 21.05
N TYR A 144 16.20 -16.46 21.82
CA TYR A 144 16.56 -15.06 21.70
C TYR A 144 18.06 -14.84 21.97
N PRO A 145 18.81 -14.18 21.07
CA PRO A 145 18.43 -13.74 19.73
C PRO A 145 18.50 -14.88 18.67
N PRO A 146 17.45 -15.08 17.85
CA PRO A 146 17.32 -16.25 16.97
C PRO A 146 18.20 -16.22 15.72
N TYR A 147 18.95 -15.13 15.52
CA TYR A 147 19.80 -14.89 14.34
C TYR A 147 21.28 -15.17 14.59
N ILE A 148 21.67 -15.54 15.81
CA ILE A 148 23.05 -15.95 16.10
C ILE A 148 23.12 -17.46 15.96
N GLU A 149 23.93 -17.94 15.01
CA GLU A 149 24.15 -19.36 14.82
C GLU A 149 24.90 -19.96 16.01
N LYS A 150 24.51 -21.17 16.42
CA LYS A 150 25.09 -21.92 17.55
C LYS A 150 26.61 -22.11 17.43
N LYS A 151 27.13 -22.23 16.20
CA LYS A 151 28.57 -22.32 15.92
C LYS A 151 29.36 -21.05 16.28
N VAL A 152 28.71 -19.89 16.30
CA VAL A 152 29.31 -18.60 16.67
C VAL A 152 29.34 -18.44 18.18
N VAL A 153 28.31 -18.94 18.87
CA VAL A 153 28.19 -18.84 20.34
C VAL A 153 28.97 -19.93 21.07
N TYR A 154 28.98 -21.15 20.53
CA TYR A 154 29.60 -22.34 21.12
C TYR A 154 30.58 -23.01 20.15
N PRO A 155 31.67 -22.33 19.73
CA PRO A 155 32.63 -22.87 18.76
C PRO A 155 33.33 -24.15 19.23
N GLU A 156 33.45 -24.36 20.54
CA GLU A 156 34.04 -25.54 21.17
C GLU A 156 33.31 -26.84 20.84
N LEU A 157 31.99 -26.80 20.64
CA LEU A 157 31.19 -27.99 20.30
C LEU A 157 31.40 -28.49 18.86
N TYR A 158 32.07 -27.70 18.02
CA TYR A 158 32.26 -27.97 16.58
C TYR A 158 33.72 -28.15 16.17
N ASN A 159 34.67 -28.05 17.12
CA ASN A 159 36.11 -28.17 16.87
C ASN A 159 36.72 -29.55 17.16
N GLU A 160 35.94 -30.55 17.59
CA GLU A 160 36.41 -31.93 17.75
C GLU A 160 36.21 -32.75 16.45
N SER A 161 37.03 -32.49 15.43
CA SER A 161 37.23 -33.45 14.32
C SER A 161 38.53 -33.17 13.54
N LYS A 162 39.59 -32.78 14.25
CA LYS A 162 40.94 -32.71 13.69
C LYS A 162 41.94 -33.29 14.68
N ASP A 163 41.96 -34.61 14.76
CA ASP A 163 43.15 -35.41 15.07
C ASP A 163 43.19 -36.59 14.10
#